data_AF-A0A426FRE9-F1
#
_entry.id   AF-A0A426FRE9-F1
#
_cell.length_a   1.000
_cell.length_b   1.000
_cell.length_c   1.000
_cell.angle_alpha   90.00
_cell.angle_beta   90.00
_cell.angle_gamma   90.00
#
_symmetry.space_group_name_H-M   'P 1'
#
loop_
_entity.id
_entity.type
_entity.pdbx_description
1 polymer ?
#
loop_
_entity_poly.entity_id
_entity_poly.type
_entity_poly.pdbx_seq_one_letter_code
_entity_poly.pdbx_strand_id
1 'polypeptide(L)'
;MSRYTITQAAAERLLRDLDIAVVKTMSRVVADAREHLWLLENINTTDVLTDTDFQRRLCRHVGMRGKLRMRRDELFLILDGIRRVPNRNYPDVLMQISELTGQVEKSVASEVLALLEPDQPTIDREVRELMPRYGFQPLPESPLFDECVAYHRCLRQVLMQVLEVPLASQLLGQLDQQIGAGADGLSPLRKLNLLLSGSYRAVALLPNLEAVRRAIPRHQPVPVPEASTTVKSNPSVINTRPGVRLHLCR
;
A
#
# COMPACT_ATOMS: atom_id res chain seq x y z
N MET A 1 22.49 4.81 -0.77
CA MET A 1 21.25 4.71 -1.55
C MET A 1 20.08 4.94 -0.61
N SER A 2 19.14 5.84 -0.95
CA SER A 2 17.97 6.10 -0.10
C SER A 2 17.19 4.81 0.13
N ARG A 3 16.84 4.53 1.39
CA ARG A 3 16.17 3.29 1.83
C ARG A 3 14.74 3.12 1.28
N TYR A 4 14.21 4.15 0.63
CA TYR A 4 12.85 4.17 0.13
C TYR A 4 12.81 4.65 -1.33
N THR A 5 13.23 3.79 -2.24
CA THR A 5 13.15 4.03 -3.69
C THR A 5 12.55 2.80 -4.37
N ILE A 6 11.90 3.01 -5.52
CA ILE A 6 11.52 1.94 -6.42
C ILE A 6 12.40 2.01 -7.67
N THR A 7 12.77 0.87 -8.25
CA THR A 7 13.44 0.87 -9.55
C THR A 7 12.41 1.07 -10.66
N GLN A 8 12.80 1.64 -11.80
CA GLN A 8 11.90 1.76 -12.95
C GLN A 8 11.30 0.41 -13.36
N ALA A 9 12.11 -0.65 -13.42
CA ALA A 9 11.65 -2.00 -13.74
C ALA A 9 10.61 -2.53 -12.74
N ALA A 10 10.75 -2.20 -11.44
CA ALA A 10 9.80 -2.58 -10.41
C ALA A 10 8.50 -1.75 -10.50
N ALA A 11 8.57 -0.45 -10.82
CA ALA A 11 7.41 0.41 -11.04
C ALA A 11 6.59 -0.06 -12.26
N GLU A 12 7.24 -0.36 -13.38
CA GLU A 12 6.58 -0.92 -14.56
C GLU A 12 5.93 -2.28 -14.28
N ARG A 13 6.62 -3.14 -13.51
CA ARG A 13 6.07 -4.42 -13.09
C ARG A 13 4.83 -4.24 -12.22
N LEU A 14 4.89 -3.34 -11.23
CA LEU A 14 3.75 -3.00 -10.38
C LEU A 14 2.52 -2.60 -11.22
N LEU A 15 2.70 -1.71 -12.20
CA LEU A 15 1.61 -1.25 -13.05
C LEU A 15 1.07 -2.36 -13.96
N ARG A 16 1.92 -3.24 -14.50
CA ARG A 16 1.47 -4.42 -15.26
C ARG A 16 0.64 -5.38 -14.40
N ASP A 17 1.10 -5.63 -13.17
CA ASP A 17 0.37 -6.48 -12.23
C ASP A 17 -0.98 -5.85 -11.82
N LEU A 18 -1.04 -4.53 -11.67
CA LEU A 18 -2.28 -3.78 -11.46
C LEU A 18 -3.22 -3.86 -12.68
N ASP A 19 -2.71 -3.70 -13.90
CA ASP A 19 -3.50 -3.80 -15.14
C ASP A 19 -4.16 -5.17 -15.30
N ILE A 20 -3.44 -6.24 -14.95
CA ILE A 20 -4.01 -7.60 -14.92
C ILE A 20 -5.11 -7.70 -13.85
N ALA A 21 -4.88 -7.14 -12.66
CA ALA A 21 -5.79 -7.24 -11.53
C ALA A 21 -7.06 -6.40 -11.70
N VAL A 22 -6.96 -5.22 -12.33
CA VAL A 22 -8.04 -4.23 -12.40
C VAL A 22 -9.28 -4.78 -13.09
N VAL A 23 -9.12 -5.70 -14.04
CA VAL A 23 -10.22 -6.41 -14.70
C VAL A 23 -11.21 -7.03 -13.69
N LYS A 24 -10.71 -7.50 -12.54
CA LYS A 24 -11.54 -8.14 -11.50
C LYS A 24 -11.85 -7.23 -10.32
N THR A 25 -11.12 -6.13 -10.15
CA THR A 25 -11.20 -5.28 -8.95
C THR A 25 -11.82 -3.91 -9.22
N MET A 26 -12.01 -3.54 -10.49
CA MET A 26 -12.48 -2.21 -10.90
C MET A 26 -13.78 -1.78 -10.21
N SER A 27 -14.78 -2.65 -10.11
CA SER A 27 -16.06 -2.29 -9.48
C SER A 27 -15.91 -1.86 -8.02
N ARG A 28 -15.04 -2.55 -7.27
CA ARG A 28 -14.71 -2.17 -5.89
C ARG A 28 -13.91 -0.88 -5.84
N VAL A 29 -12.88 -0.75 -6.68
CA VAL A 29 -12.05 0.47 -6.74
C VAL A 29 -12.92 1.69 -7.04
N VAL A 30 -13.87 1.59 -7.97
CA VAL A 30 -14.81 2.66 -8.32
C VAL A 30 -15.75 2.98 -7.15
N ALA A 31 -16.23 1.98 -6.41
CA ALA A 31 -17.07 2.22 -5.24
C ALA A 31 -16.29 2.98 -4.14
N ASP A 32 -15.05 2.57 -3.86
CA ASP A 32 -14.18 3.23 -2.89
C ASP A 32 -13.81 4.66 -3.36
N ALA A 33 -13.59 4.85 -4.67
CA ALA A 33 -13.34 6.15 -5.29
C ALA A 33 -14.52 7.11 -5.14
N ARG A 34 -15.75 6.65 -5.41
CA ARG A 34 -16.97 7.45 -5.27
C ARG A 34 -17.25 7.84 -3.82
N GLU A 35 -16.98 6.93 -2.88
CA GLU A 35 -17.08 7.24 -1.46
C GLU A 35 -16.07 8.31 -1.04
N HIS A 36 -14.83 8.23 -1.53
CA HIS A 36 -13.81 9.25 -1.27
C HIS A 36 -14.18 10.61 -1.88
N LEU A 37 -14.68 10.63 -3.12
CA LEU A 37 -15.16 11.85 -3.79
C LEU A 37 -16.27 12.53 -2.99
N TRP A 38 -17.26 11.75 -2.54
CA TRP A 38 -18.32 12.28 -1.71
C TRP A 38 -17.77 12.93 -0.44
N LEU A 39 -16.79 12.32 0.22
CA LEU A 39 -16.15 12.90 1.41
C LEU A 39 -15.38 14.19 1.07
N LEU A 40 -14.63 14.21 -0.03
CA LEU A 40 -13.90 15.40 -0.49
C LEU A 40 -14.83 16.59 -0.77
N GLU A 41 -15.98 16.34 -1.40
CA GLU A 41 -16.96 17.38 -1.72
C GLU A 41 -17.64 17.98 -0.48
N ASN A 42 -17.78 17.18 0.59
CA ASN A 42 -18.57 17.55 1.77
C ASN A 42 -17.72 17.99 2.97
N ILE A 43 -16.44 17.62 3.06
CA ILE A 43 -15.60 17.85 4.26
C ILE A 43 -15.49 19.33 4.67
N ASN A 44 -15.58 20.24 3.70
CA ASN A 44 -15.45 21.69 3.92
C ASN A 44 -16.80 22.42 4.09
N THR A 45 -17.91 21.80 3.68
CA THR A 45 -19.24 22.45 3.64
C THR A 45 -20.18 21.91 4.72
N THR A 46 -19.99 20.66 5.12
CA THR A 46 -20.78 20.02 6.17
C THR A 46 -20.32 20.43 7.58
N ASP A 47 -21.26 20.46 8.53
CA ASP A 47 -20.95 20.47 9.95
C ASP A 47 -20.50 19.07 10.41
N VAL A 48 -19.19 18.85 10.44
CA VAL A 48 -18.59 17.55 10.79
C VAL A 48 -18.87 17.12 12.24
N LEU A 49 -19.30 18.03 13.12
CA LEU A 49 -19.60 17.71 14.51
C LEU A 49 -21.00 17.15 14.70
N THR A 50 -21.93 17.43 13.79
CA THR A 50 -23.35 17.09 13.96
C THR A 50 -23.94 16.27 12.81
N ASP A 51 -23.38 16.32 11.60
CA ASP A 51 -23.88 15.55 10.46
C ASP A 51 -23.61 14.05 10.61
N THR A 52 -24.64 13.32 11.03
CA THR A 52 -24.54 11.89 11.29
C THR A 52 -24.30 11.01 10.06
N ASP A 53 -24.68 11.44 8.85
CA ASP A 53 -24.40 10.67 7.63
C ASP A 53 -22.93 10.84 7.24
N PHE A 54 -22.44 12.08 7.26
CA PHE A 54 -21.02 12.37 7.05
C PHE A 54 -20.14 11.63 8.07
N GLN A 55 -20.48 11.72 9.36
CA GLN A 55 -19.71 11.05 10.40
C GLN A 55 -19.65 9.53 10.18
N ARG A 56 -20.78 8.91 9.83
CA ARG A 56 -20.86 7.46 9.59
C ARG A 56 -20.00 7.04 8.39
N ARG A 57 -20.10 7.79 7.29
CA ARG A 57 -19.32 7.55 6.06
C ARG A 57 -17.83 7.70 6.31
N LEU A 58 -17.41 8.80 6.94
CA LEU A 58 -16.01 9.03 7.28
C LEU A 58 -15.48 7.91 8.18
N CYS A 59 -16.19 7.55 9.26
CA CYS A 59 -15.78 6.48 10.17
C CYS A 59 -15.51 5.16 9.44
N ARG A 60 -16.38 4.81 8.48
CA ARG A 60 -16.23 3.61 7.65
C ARG A 60 -15.05 3.75 6.69
N HIS A 61 -14.92 4.90 6.04
CA HIS A 61 -13.89 5.18 5.05
C HIS A 61 -12.48 5.10 5.64
N VAL A 62 -12.23 5.78 6.75
CA VAL A 62 -10.91 5.74 7.42
C VAL A 62 -10.69 4.46 8.23
N GLY A 63 -11.70 3.60 8.32
CA GLY A 63 -11.62 2.30 8.99
C GLY A 63 -11.49 2.41 10.51
N MET A 64 -12.22 3.32 11.16
CA MET A 64 -12.20 3.50 12.62
C MET A 64 -12.53 2.21 13.37
N ARG A 65 -11.60 1.77 14.23
CA ARG A 65 -11.68 0.52 14.99
C ARG A 65 -11.03 0.68 16.36
N GLY A 66 -11.18 -0.33 17.22
CA GLY A 66 -10.48 -0.41 18.50
C GLY A 66 -10.71 0.82 19.39
N LYS A 67 -9.64 1.31 20.03
CA LYS A 67 -9.67 2.47 20.92
C LYS A 67 -10.17 3.73 20.22
N LEU A 68 -9.81 3.93 18.95
CA LEU A 68 -10.22 5.12 18.22
C LEU A 68 -11.74 5.20 18.00
N ARG A 69 -12.41 4.04 17.82
CA ARG A 69 -13.87 3.99 17.75
C ARG A 69 -14.54 4.49 19.03
N MET A 70 -13.91 4.26 20.19
CA MET A 70 -14.41 4.76 21.49
C MET A 70 -14.14 6.25 21.68
N ARG A 71 -13.29 6.84 20.84
CA ARG A 71 -12.87 8.25 20.86
C ARG A 71 -13.36 9.00 19.62
N ARG A 72 -14.53 8.59 19.11
CA ARG A 72 -15.10 9.07 17.86
C ARG A 72 -15.38 10.57 17.93
N ASP A 73 -16.02 11.02 19.00
CA ASP A 73 -16.46 12.40 19.10
C ASP A 73 -15.26 13.34 19.25
N GLU A 74 -14.22 12.92 19.99
CA GLU A 74 -12.94 13.63 20.06
C GLU A 74 -12.21 13.68 18.71
N LEU A 75 -12.28 12.61 17.90
CA LEU A 75 -11.73 12.64 16.55
C LEU A 75 -12.43 13.69 15.67
N PHE A 76 -13.75 13.86 15.77
CA PHE A 76 -14.47 14.88 15.01
C PHE A 76 -14.15 16.30 15.48
N LEU A 77 -13.90 16.51 16.78
CA LEU A 77 -13.37 17.79 17.29
C LEU A 77 -11.99 18.09 16.69
N ILE A 78 -11.11 17.09 16.62
CA ILE A 78 -9.79 17.23 15.98
C ILE A 78 -9.95 17.53 14.48
N LEU A 79 -10.82 16.80 13.76
CA LEU A 79 -11.07 17.02 12.33
C LEU A 79 -11.55 18.46 12.07
N ASP A 80 -12.50 18.96 12.87
CA ASP A 80 -13.01 20.32 12.75
C ASP A 80 -11.91 21.37 13.01
N GLY A 81 -10.97 21.09 13.91
CA GLY A 81 -9.78 21.91 14.13
C GLY A 81 -8.81 21.88 12.94
N ILE A 82 -8.39 20.68 12.52
CA ILE A 82 -7.39 20.50 11.45
C ILE A 82 -7.89 21.12 10.14
N ARG A 83 -9.17 20.97 9.77
CA ARG A 83 -9.73 21.54 8.53
C ARG A 83 -9.76 23.07 8.48
N ARG A 84 -9.40 23.77 9.56
CA ARG A 84 -9.24 25.24 9.59
C ARG A 84 -7.78 25.70 9.47
N VAL A 85 -6.82 24.79 9.64
CA VAL A 85 -5.39 25.10 9.58
C VAL A 85 -4.90 25.00 8.12
N PRO A 86 -4.31 26.04 7.52
CA PRO A 86 -3.72 25.94 6.18
C PRO A 86 -2.43 25.11 6.18
N ASN A 87 -2.04 24.55 5.03
CA ASN A 87 -0.78 23.82 4.82
C ASN A 87 -0.56 22.65 5.80
N ARG A 88 -1.54 21.76 5.89
CA ARG A 88 -1.47 20.62 6.82
C ARG A 88 -0.36 19.67 6.42
N ASN A 89 0.24 19.03 7.41
CA ASN A 89 1.26 18.03 7.18
C ASN A 89 1.01 16.77 8.02
N TYR A 90 1.58 15.66 7.56
CA TYR A 90 1.36 14.36 8.16
C TYR A 90 1.87 14.23 9.61
N PRO A 91 3.05 14.73 10.00
CA PRO A 91 3.47 14.73 11.40
C PRO A 91 2.43 15.33 12.35
N ASP A 92 1.91 16.52 12.03
CA ASP A 92 0.99 17.23 12.93
C ASP A 92 -0.36 16.49 13.05
N VAL A 93 -0.89 15.99 11.92
CA VAL A 93 -2.13 15.20 11.91
C VAL A 93 -1.94 13.86 12.62
N LEU A 94 -0.80 13.20 12.41
CA LEU A 94 -0.47 11.94 13.08
C LEU A 94 -0.37 12.13 14.59
N MET A 95 0.24 13.20 15.06
CA MET A 95 0.39 13.49 16.49
C MET A 95 -0.98 13.65 17.14
N GLN A 96 -1.80 14.57 16.64
CA GLN A 96 -3.12 14.87 17.19
C GLN A 96 -4.02 13.63 17.28
N ILE A 97 -4.04 12.80 16.24
CA ILE A 97 -4.88 11.60 16.23
C ILE A 97 -4.29 10.50 17.14
N SER A 98 -2.97 10.35 17.18
CA SER A 98 -2.31 9.33 18.01
C SER A 98 -2.45 9.60 19.51
N GLU A 99 -2.54 10.86 19.92
CA GLU A 99 -2.81 11.27 21.30
C GLU A 99 -4.16 10.77 21.81
N LEU A 100 -5.15 10.58 20.93
CA LEU A 100 -6.47 10.07 21.33
C LEU A 100 -6.43 8.66 21.90
N THR A 101 -5.51 7.81 21.40
CA THR A 101 -5.47 6.38 21.71
C THR A 101 -4.20 5.93 22.43
N GLY A 102 -3.17 6.80 22.43
CA GLY A 102 -1.81 6.48 22.89
C GLY A 102 -1.09 5.51 21.95
N GLN A 103 -1.54 5.38 20.70
CA GLN A 103 -0.96 4.50 19.68
C GLN A 103 -0.73 5.27 18.39
N VAL A 104 0.23 4.82 17.57
CA VAL A 104 0.54 5.49 16.30
C VAL A 104 -0.53 5.17 15.25
N GLU A 105 -1.48 6.09 15.05
CA GLU A 105 -2.65 5.95 14.18
C GLU A 105 -2.36 6.28 12.70
N LYS A 106 -1.29 5.70 12.15
CA LYS A 106 -0.76 5.98 10.80
C LYS A 106 -1.78 5.93 9.66
N SER A 107 -2.65 4.92 9.64
CA SER A 107 -3.61 4.73 8.55
C SER A 107 -4.72 5.77 8.60
N VAL A 108 -5.26 6.04 9.79
CA VAL A 108 -6.32 7.03 9.95
C VAL A 108 -5.79 8.43 9.70
N ALA A 109 -4.61 8.76 10.24
CA ALA A 109 -4.01 10.07 10.04
C ALA A 109 -3.70 10.38 8.57
N SER A 110 -3.21 9.39 7.81
CA SER A 110 -2.91 9.59 6.39
C SER A 110 -4.19 9.70 5.54
N GLU A 111 -5.25 8.94 5.84
CA GLU A 111 -6.54 9.09 5.16
C GLU A 111 -7.22 10.44 5.48
N VAL A 112 -7.20 10.87 6.75
CA VAL A 112 -7.71 12.20 7.13
C VAL A 112 -6.93 13.30 6.42
N LEU A 113 -5.60 13.21 6.38
CA LEU A 113 -4.78 14.17 5.64
C LEU A 113 -5.10 14.16 4.15
N ALA A 114 -5.26 12.99 3.52
CA ALA A 114 -5.58 12.90 2.09
C ALA A 114 -6.96 13.49 1.73
N LEU A 115 -7.90 13.55 2.67
CA LEU A 115 -9.17 14.27 2.47
C LEU A 115 -9.03 15.79 2.55
N LEU A 116 -8.02 16.29 3.28
CA LEU A 116 -7.78 17.73 3.46
C LEU A 116 -6.71 18.29 2.50
N GLU A 117 -5.81 17.42 2.04
CA GLU A 117 -4.69 17.68 1.14
C GLU A 117 -4.64 16.54 0.10
N PRO A 118 -5.42 16.61 -1.00
CA PRO A 118 -5.63 15.49 -1.94
C PRO A 118 -4.39 14.90 -2.62
N ASP A 119 -3.25 15.60 -2.58
CA ASP A 119 -1.96 15.15 -3.14
C ASP A 119 -1.07 14.41 -2.13
N GLN A 120 -1.64 13.98 -1.00
CA GLN A 120 -0.96 13.20 0.03
C GLN A 120 -1.26 11.69 -0.11
N PRO A 121 -0.27 10.81 0.13
CA PRO A 121 -0.48 9.37 0.08
C PRO A 121 -1.20 8.85 1.32
N THR A 122 -1.83 7.69 1.18
CA THR A 122 -2.44 7.00 2.32
C THR A 122 -1.66 5.73 2.67
N ILE A 123 -1.55 5.45 3.96
CA ILE A 123 -0.82 4.31 4.53
C ILE A 123 -1.83 3.32 5.08
N ASP A 124 -2.59 2.67 4.21
CA ASP A 124 -3.45 1.57 4.65
C ASP A 124 -2.67 0.25 4.80
N ARG A 125 -3.39 -0.83 5.09
CA ARG A 125 -2.78 -2.14 5.28
C ARG A 125 -2.33 -2.73 3.94
N GLU A 126 -3.19 -2.65 2.95
CA GLU A 126 -3.02 -3.22 1.62
C GLU A 126 -1.78 -2.63 0.93
N VAL A 127 -1.59 -1.31 0.95
CA VAL A 127 -0.39 -0.63 0.40
C VAL A 127 0.87 -1.07 1.13
N ARG A 128 0.85 -1.14 2.48
CA ARG A 128 2.01 -1.58 3.27
C ARG A 128 2.41 -3.03 3.00
N GLU A 129 1.45 -3.90 2.73
CA GLU A 129 1.71 -5.30 2.39
C GLU A 129 2.10 -5.49 0.92
N LEU A 130 1.57 -4.66 0.02
CA LEU A 130 1.82 -4.75 -1.42
C LEU A 130 3.18 -4.22 -1.84
N MET A 131 3.50 -2.98 -1.43
CA MET A 131 4.67 -2.24 -1.91
C MET A 131 6.01 -2.96 -1.68
N PRO A 132 6.22 -3.72 -0.57
CA PRO A 132 7.44 -4.52 -0.38
C PRO A 132 7.70 -5.58 -1.45
N ARG A 133 6.66 -6.07 -2.14
CA ARG A 133 6.83 -7.00 -3.27
C ARG A 133 7.56 -6.39 -4.46
N TYR A 134 7.63 -5.06 -4.50
CA TYR A 134 8.30 -4.27 -5.55
C TYR A 134 9.53 -3.53 -5.02
N GLY A 135 10.05 -3.94 -3.86
CA GLY A 135 11.31 -3.43 -3.31
C GLY A 135 11.18 -2.17 -2.46
N PHE A 136 9.96 -1.68 -2.19
CA PHE A 136 9.76 -0.61 -1.22
C PHE A 136 9.96 -1.13 0.20
N GLN A 137 10.68 -0.40 1.05
CA GLN A 137 10.97 -0.90 2.39
C GLN A 137 9.70 -1.02 3.23
N PRO A 138 9.44 -2.16 3.90
CA PRO A 138 8.27 -2.34 4.74
C PRO A 138 8.33 -1.44 5.98
N LEU A 139 7.17 -0.93 6.39
CA LEU A 139 7.02 -0.31 7.71
C LEU A 139 6.92 -1.42 8.78
N PRO A 140 7.61 -1.31 9.93
CA PRO A 140 7.46 -2.25 11.03
C PRO A 140 6.00 -2.39 11.50
N GLU A 141 5.67 -3.51 12.13
CA GLU A 141 4.31 -3.74 12.67
C GLU A 141 3.95 -2.73 13.77
N SER A 142 4.92 -2.44 14.64
CA SER A 142 4.84 -1.42 15.70
C SER A 142 5.86 -0.31 15.43
N PRO A 143 5.61 0.55 14.43
CA PRO A 143 6.56 1.58 14.03
C PRO A 143 6.57 2.73 15.05
N LEU A 144 7.72 3.37 15.19
CA LEU A 144 7.85 4.63 15.89
C LEU A 144 7.22 5.77 15.06
N PHE A 145 6.93 6.88 15.72
CA PHE A 145 6.36 8.07 15.09
C PHE A 145 7.19 8.55 13.90
N ASP A 146 8.51 8.71 14.08
CA ASP A 146 9.42 9.18 13.03
C ASP A 146 9.53 8.21 11.86
N GLU A 147 9.39 6.90 12.10
CA GLU A 147 9.37 5.89 11.05
C GLU A 147 8.11 6.04 10.18
N CYS A 148 6.95 6.30 10.80
CA CYS A 148 5.72 6.60 10.08
C CYS A 148 5.85 7.87 9.23
N VAL A 149 6.44 8.93 9.78
CA VAL A 149 6.66 10.20 9.07
C VAL A 149 7.58 10.00 7.87
N ALA A 150 8.71 9.31 8.07
CA ALA A 150 9.65 9.00 6.99
C ALA A 150 8.98 8.14 5.91
N TYR A 151 8.25 7.10 6.32
CA TYR A 151 7.53 6.21 5.40
C TYR A 151 6.50 6.98 4.57
N HIS A 152 5.68 7.84 5.18
CA HIS A 152 4.70 8.67 4.47
C HIS A 152 5.34 9.53 3.39
N ARG A 153 6.41 10.26 3.77
CA ARG A 153 7.15 11.13 2.84
C ARG A 153 7.71 10.34 1.66
N CYS A 154 8.33 9.21 1.94
CA CYS A 154 8.95 8.41 0.89
C CYS A 154 7.94 7.65 0.04
N LEU A 155 6.81 7.23 0.62
CA LEU A 155 5.70 6.65 -0.13
C LEU A 155 5.20 7.65 -1.17
N ARG A 156 5.02 8.92 -0.79
CA ARG A 156 4.65 9.98 -1.76
C ARG A 156 5.63 10.05 -2.92
N GLN A 157 6.93 10.11 -2.63
CA GLN A 157 7.97 10.19 -3.67
C GLN A 157 7.93 8.99 -4.61
N VAL A 158 7.77 7.79 -4.07
CA VAL A 158 7.68 6.55 -4.85
C VAL A 158 6.42 6.51 -5.70
N LEU A 159 5.26 6.89 -5.16
CA LEU A 159 4.02 6.93 -5.94
C LEU A 159 4.09 7.96 -7.07
N MET A 160 4.73 9.12 -6.84
CA MET A 160 4.98 10.10 -7.91
C MET A 160 5.88 9.53 -9.01
N GLN A 161 6.94 8.80 -8.67
CA GLN A 161 7.78 8.10 -9.66
C GLN A 161 7.00 7.04 -10.45
N VAL A 162 6.08 6.33 -9.80
CA VAL A 162 5.22 5.34 -10.48
C VAL A 162 4.28 6.04 -11.47
N LEU A 163 3.76 7.22 -11.13
CA LEU A 163 2.90 8.02 -12.02
C LEU A 163 3.62 8.53 -13.27
N GLU A 164 4.96 8.64 -13.25
CA GLU A 164 5.76 9.02 -14.43
C GLU A 164 5.85 7.90 -15.48
N VAL A 165 5.53 6.66 -15.11
CA VAL A 165 5.55 5.53 -16.05
C VAL A 165 4.34 5.62 -16.98
N PRO A 166 4.50 5.52 -18.32
CA PRO A 166 3.39 5.71 -19.27
C PRO A 166 2.15 4.84 -19.03
N LEU A 167 2.33 3.61 -18.53
CA LEU A 167 1.20 2.72 -18.22
C LEU A 167 0.29 3.27 -17.09
N ALA A 168 0.81 4.13 -16.22
CA ALA A 168 0.01 4.74 -15.16
C ALA A 168 -1.12 5.60 -15.74
N SER A 169 -0.82 6.45 -16.72
CA SER A 169 -1.85 7.34 -17.32
C SER A 169 -2.97 6.55 -17.99
N GLN A 170 -2.64 5.41 -18.63
CA GLN A 170 -3.63 4.49 -19.18
C GLN A 170 -4.55 3.91 -18.09
N LEU A 171 -3.98 3.40 -16.99
CA LEU A 171 -4.77 2.83 -15.89
C LEU A 171 -5.65 3.87 -15.20
N LEU A 172 -5.11 5.07 -14.97
CA LEU A 172 -5.89 6.17 -14.40
C LEU A 172 -7.02 6.59 -15.33
N GLY A 173 -6.77 6.66 -16.64
CA GLY A 173 -7.81 6.96 -17.64
C GLY A 173 -8.92 5.91 -17.68
N GLN A 174 -8.60 4.62 -17.55
CA GLN A 174 -9.60 3.56 -17.41
C GLN A 174 -10.44 3.74 -16.15
N LEU A 175 -9.81 4.04 -15.01
CA LEU A 175 -10.52 4.30 -13.77
C LEU A 175 -11.45 5.52 -13.90
N ASP A 176 -10.97 6.61 -14.52
CA ASP A 176 -11.76 7.83 -14.72
C ASP A 176 -13.01 7.58 -15.55
N GLN A 177 -12.89 6.80 -16.62
CA GLN A 177 -14.04 6.40 -17.44
C GLN A 177 -15.08 5.61 -16.63
N GLN A 178 -14.65 4.78 -15.67
CA GLN A 178 -15.54 3.97 -14.85
C GLN A 178 -16.16 4.75 -13.68
N ILE A 179 -15.42 5.71 -13.11
CA ILE A 179 -15.95 6.64 -12.11
C ILE A 179 -17.03 7.51 -12.74
N GLY A 180 -16.75 8.09 -13.90
CA GLY A 180 -17.64 9.00 -14.62
C GLY A 180 -17.44 10.46 -14.19
N ALA A 181 -18.55 11.21 -14.08
CA ALA A 181 -18.52 12.60 -13.65
C ALA A 181 -17.89 12.74 -12.25
N GLY A 182 -17.06 13.76 -12.06
CA GLY A 182 -16.34 14.03 -10.81
C GLY A 182 -15.01 13.29 -10.65
N ALA A 183 -14.60 12.46 -11.62
CA ALA A 183 -13.31 11.76 -11.56
C ALA A 183 -12.09 12.71 -11.50
N ASP A 184 -12.23 13.93 -12.01
CA ASP A 184 -11.25 15.02 -11.94
C ASP A 184 -11.06 15.57 -10.51
N GLY A 185 -12.02 15.35 -9.61
CA GLY A 185 -11.89 15.67 -8.18
C GLY A 185 -10.87 14.80 -7.44
N LEU A 186 -10.47 13.65 -8.01
CA LEU A 186 -9.41 12.81 -7.45
C LEU A 186 -8.06 13.15 -8.06
N SER A 187 -7.06 13.39 -7.22
CA SER A 187 -5.68 13.51 -7.67
C SER A 187 -5.19 12.21 -8.32
N PRO A 188 -4.23 12.27 -9.27
CA PRO A 188 -3.60 11.07 -9.82
C PRO A 188 -3.01 10.16 -8.74
N LEU A 189 -2.44 10.76 -7.68
CA LEU A 189 -1.87 10.04 -6.56
C LEU A 189 -2.93 9.28 -5.76
N ARG A 190 -4.11 9.88 -5.54
CA ARG A 190 -5.22 9.19 -4.87
C ARG A 190 -5.76 8.05 -5.72
N LYS A 191 -5.92 8.25 -7.02
CA LYS A 191 -6.33 7.18 -7.96
C LYS A 191 -5.37 5.99 -7.92
N LEU A 192 -4.06 6.25 -7.93
CA LEU A 192 -3.05 5.21 -7.80
C LEU A 192 -3.14 4.48 -6.44
N ASN A 193 -3.30 5.20 -5.32
CA ASN A 193 -3.52 4.56 -4.02
C ASN A 193 -4.76 3.66 -4.03
N LEU A 194 -5.89 4.12 -4.55
CA LEU A 194 -7.12 3.32 -4.66
C LEU A 194 -6.91 2.04 -5.48
N LEU A 195 -6.16 2.12 -6.59
CA LEU A 195 -5.80 0.95 -7.39
C LEU A 195 -4.93 -0.03 -6.60
N LEU A 196 -3.92 0.45 -5.87
CA LEU A 196 -3.04 -0.36 -5.03
C LEU A 196 -3.85 -1.11 -3.96
N SER A 197 -4.67 -0.39 -3.19
CA SER A 197 -5.43 -0.93 -2.07
C SER A 197 -6.53 -1.88 -2.55
N GLY A 198 -7.29 -1.47 -3.56
CA GLY A 198 -8.38 -2.27 -4.11
C GLY A 198 -7.92 -3.53 -4.83
N SER A 199 -6.72 -3.50 -5.42
CA SER A 199 -6.18 -4.62 -6.22
C SER A 199 -5.22 -5.53 -5.45
N TYR A 200 -4.82 -5.16 -4.22
CA TYR A 200 -3.84 -5.90 -3.42
C TYR A 200 -4.05 -7.41 -3.43
N ARG A 201 -5.27 -7.88 -3.11
CA ARG A 201 -5.54 -9.33 -3.01
C ARG A 201 -5.36 -10.05 -4.34
N ALA A 202 -5.82 -9.45 -5.43
CA ALA A 202 -5.67 -10.04 -6.77
C ALA A 202 -4.19 -10.07 -7.19
N VAL A 203 -3.47 -8.96 -6.96
CA VAL A 203 -2.04 -8.85 -7.24
C VAL A 203 -1.21 -9.81 -6.37
N ALA A 204 -1.57 -9.99 -5.10
CA ALA A 204 -0.90 -10.90 -4.17
C ALA A 204 -0.90 -12.36 -4.65
N LEU A 205 -1.93 -12.75 -5.42
CA LEU A 205 -2.06 -14.07 -6.02
C LEU A 205 -1.30 -14.22 -7.34
N LEU A 206 -0.86 -13.12 -7.97
CA LEU A 206 -0.06 -13.21 -9.18
C LEU A 206 1.31 -13.83 -8.86
N PRO A 207 1.80 -14.73 -9.73
CA PRO A 207 3.06 -15.42 -9.50
C PRO A 207 4.20 -14.42 -9.41
N ASN A 208 4.90 -14.43 -8.27
CA ASN A 208 6.12 -13.66 -8.14
C ASN A 208 7.24 -14.39 -8.90
N LEU A 209 7.42 -14.05 -10.18
CA LEU A 209 8.45 -14.67 -11.03
C LEU A 209 9.87 -14.54 -10.44
N GLU A 210 10.14 -13.59 -9.55
CA GLU A 210 11.43 -13.51 -8.84
C GLU A 210 11.60 -14.62 -7.80
N ALA A 211 10.54 -14.99 -7.07
CA ALA A 211 10.58 -16.13 -6.14
C ALA A 211 10.79 -17.44 -6.90
N VAL A 212 10.13 -17.59 -8.06
CA VAL A 212 10.34 -18.72 -8.97
C VAL A 212 11.76 -18.71 -9.54
N ARG A 213 12.29 -17.57 -10.00
CA ARG A 213 13.67 -17.43 -10.51
C ARG A 213 14.74 -17.70 -9.45
N ARG A 214 14.48 -17.39 -8.18
CA ARG A 214 15.37 -17.76 -7.05
C ARG A 214 15.26 -19.24 -6.69
N ALA A 215 14.09 -19.85 -6.87
CA ALA A 215 13.84 -21.25 -6.56
C ALA A 215 14.27 -22.22 -7.67
N ILE A 216 14.41 -21.75 -8.92
CA ILE A 216 15.05 -22.53 -9.99
C ILE A 216 16.54 -22.62 -9.65
N PRO A 217 17.07 -23.82 -9.35
CA PRO A 217 18.51 -23.99 -9.21
C PRO A 217 19.13 -23.51 -10.51
N ARG A 218 20.03 -22.53 -10.45
CA ARG A 218 20.93 -22.28 -11.59
C ARG A 218 21.56 -23.64 -11.87
N HIS A 219 21.24 -24.23 -13.03
CA HIS A 219 22.04 -25.32 -13.57
C HIS A 219 23.44 -24.73 -13.74
N GLN A 220 24.26 -24.86 -12.69
CA GLN A 220 25.69 -24.80 -12.87
C GLN A 220 25.99 -25.89 -13.90
N PRO A 221 26.66 -25.56 -15.01
CA PRO A 221 27.14 -26.61 -15.89
C PRO A 221 27.98 -27.53 -15.03
N VAL A 222 27.54 -28.78 -14.95
CA VAL A 222 28.28 -29.87 -14.31
C VAL A 222 29.66 -29.86 -14.97
N PRO A 223 30.76 -29.70 -14.21
CA PRO A 223 32.08 -29.87 -14.80
C PRO A 223 32.13 -31.29 -15.38
N VAL A 224 32.44 -31.38 -16.68
CA VAL A 224 32.57 -32.64 -17.40
C VAL A 224 33.53 -33.53 -16.61
N PRO A 225 33.12 -34.76 -16.23
CA PRO A 225 34.03 -35.65 -15.52
C PRO A 225 35.11 -36.13 -16.48
N GLU A 226 36.35 -35.73 -16.25
CA GLU A 226 37.51 -36.38 -16.86
C GLU A 226 37.52 -37.86 -16.44
N ALA A 227 37.71 -38.73 -17.42
CA ALA A 227 37.69 -40.17 -17.25
C ALA A 227 38.73 -40.62 -16.21
N SER A 228 38.26 -41.44 -15.27
CA SER A 228 39.00 -41.91 -14.12
C SER A 228 39.98 -43.02 -14.50
N THR A 229 41.20 -42.96 -13.97
CA THR A 229 41.94 -44.18 -13.58
C THR A 229 42.60 -43.96 -12.23
N THR A 230 42.00 -44.52 -11.17
CA THR A 230 42.65 -45.46 -10.24
C THR A 230 41.75 -45.70 -9.02
N VAL A 231 41.50 -46.99 -8.77
CA VAL A 231 40.73 -47.54 -7.67
C VAL A 231 41.54 -47.47 -6.38
N LYS A 232 40.99 -46.89 -5.30
CA LYS A 232 41.19 -47.36 -3.91
C LYS A 232 39.94 -47.10 -3.06
N SER A 233 39.69 -48.06 -2.19
CA SER A 233 38.48 -48.35 -1.43
C SER A 233 38.39 -47.66 -0.05
N ASN A 234 37.15 -47.63 0.48
CA ASN A 234 36.69 -47.45 1.87
C ASN A 234 36.17 -46.04 2.27
N PRO A 235 35.28 -45.91 3.29
CA PRO A 235 33.87 -46.32 3.22
C PRO A 235 32.89 -45.22 3.73
N SER A 236 31.62 -45.34 3.31
CA SER A 236 30.38 -44.88 3.95
C SER A 236 30.40 -43.60 4.81
N VAL A 237 29.91 -42.50 4.24
CA VAL A 237 29.32 -41.39 5.00
C VAL A 237 27.86 -41.22 4.58
N ILE A 238 26.97 -41.45 5.53
CA ILE A 238 25.52 -41.27 5.45
C ILE A 238 25.25 -39.79 5.19
N ASN A 239 24.80 -39.44 3.99
CA ASN A 239 24.36 -38.10 3.68
C ASN A 239 22.83 -38.03 3.84
N THR A 240 22.39 -37.64 5.04
CA THR A 240 21.01 -37.31 5.35
C THR A 240 20.57 -36.13 4.49
N ARG A 241 19.65 -36.37 3.54
CA ARG A 241 18.86 -35.31 2.88
C ARG A 241 18.02 -34.60 3.95
N PRO A 242 18.10 -33.26 4.13
CA PRO A 242 17.02 -32.55 4.79
C PRO A 242 15.91 -32.38 3.76
N GLY A 243 14.79 -33.07 3.99
CA GLY A 243 13.57 -32.92 3.21
C GLY A 243 13.04 -31.49 3.27
N VAL A 244 12.52 -31.02 2.13
CA VAL A 244 11.75 -29.79 2.03
C VAL A 244 10.47 -29.97 2.86
N ARG A 245 10.36 -29.28 4.00
CA ARG A 245 9.08 -29.10 4.69
C ARG A 245 8.34 -27.94 4.03
N LEU A 246 7.38 -28.26 3.17
CA LEU A 246 6.31 -27.34 2.79
C LEU A 246 5.40 -27.14 4.01
N HIS A 247 5.56 -26.02 4.70
CA HIS A 247 4.53 -25.55 5.63
C HIS A 247 3.38 -24.94 4.82
N LEU A 248 2.36 -25.75 4.57
CA LEU A 248 1.00 -25.26 4.37
C LEU A 248 0.34 -25.14 5.74
N CYS A 249 -0.36 -24.02 5.96
CA CYS A 249 -1.47 -23.76 6.90
C CYS A 249 -1.32 -22.36 7.51
N ARG A 250 -2.37 -21.57 7.73
CA ARG A 250 -3.82 -21.77 7.59
C ARG A 250 -4.48 -20.39 7.57
#